data_AF-A0A7Y0Z8U8-F1
#
_entry.id   AF-A0A7Y0Z8U8-F1
#
_cell.length_a   1.000
_cell.length_b   1.000
_cell.length_c   1.000
_cell.angle_alpha   90.00
_cell.angle_beta   90.00
_cell.angle_gamma   90.00
#
_symmetry.space_group_name_H-M   'P 1'
#
loop_
_entity.id
_entity.type
_entity.pdbx_description
1 polymer ?
#
loop_
_entity_poly.entity_id
_entity_poly.type
_entity_poly.pdbx_seq_one_letter_code
_entity_poly.pdbx_strand_id
1 'polypeptide(L)'
;MTSNPERVDFTVQVRAGDEELFLEWFEVAHGYPFVSYSREPSAVLEFSDLGSTDRPISVGVVIEVTFSQFFEAWLDLRAAYERNELRIQCNDALSQLGLPIAD
;
A
#
# COMPACT_ATOMS: atom_id res chain seq x y z
N MET A 1 21.24 2.40 -16.17
CA MET A 1 19.81 2.26 -15.85
C MET A 1 19.47 0.79 -15.95
N THR A 2 19.46 0.08 -14.83
CA THR A 2 19.06 -1.34 -14.77
C THR A 2 17.55 -1.40 -14.78
N SER A 3 16.96 -1.67 -15.95
CA SER A 3 15.57 -2.06 -16.10
C SER A 3 15.34 -3.35 -15.32
N ASN A 4 14.54 -3.31 -14.26
CA ASN A 4 14.05 -4.54 -13.63
C ASN A 4 13.08 -5.19 -14.63
N PRO A 5 13.41 -6.34 -15.24
CA PRO A 5 12.63 -6.91 -16.34
C PRO A 5 11.22 -7.38 -15.95
N GLU A 6 10.92 -7.43 -14.65
CA GLU A 6 9.60 -7.78 -14.11
C GLU A 6 8.72 -6.56 -13.82
N ARG A 7 9.24 -5.35 -14.02
CA ARG A 7 8.49 -4.12 -13.76
C ARG A 7 7.48 -3.85 -14.88
N VAL A 8 6.19 -3.82 -14.54
CA VAL A 8 5.12 -3.43 -15.46
C VAL A 8 4.52 -2.11 -15.00
N ASP A 9 4.70 -1.06 -15.82
CA ASP A 9 4.10 0.24 -15.55
C ASP A 9 2.66 0.28 -16.10
N PHE A 10 1.75 0.86 -15.33
CA PHE A 10 0.35 1.05 -15.72
C PHE A 10 -0.20 2.36 -15.18
N THR A 11 -1.30 2.81 -15.77
CA THR A 11 -2.01 4.00 -15.32
C THR A 11 -3.40 3.65 -14.79
N VAL A 12 -3.83 4.36 -13.77
CA VAL A 12 -5.20 4.29 -13.24
C VAL A 12 -5.85 5.65 -13.45
N GLN A 13 -7.09 5.62 -13.94
CA GLN A 13 -7.91 6.82 -14.07
C GLN A 13 -9.06 6.77 -13.08
N VAL A 14 -9.15 7.78 -12.21
CA VAL A 14 -10.29 7.93 -11.30
C VAL A 14 -11.47 8.46 -12.10
N ARG A 15 -12.49 7.62 -12.31
CA ARG A 15 -13.68 8.00 -13.09
C ARG A 15 -14.68 8.83 -12.29
N ALA A 16 -14.75 8.61 -10.98
CA ALA A 16 -15.62 9.32 -10.05
C ALA A 16 -15.07 9.19 -8.63
N GLY A 17 -15.24 10.23 -7.82
CA GLY A 17 -14.75 10.28 -6.44
C GLY A 17 -13.50 11.14 -6.28
N ASP A 18 -12.86 11.01 -5.12
CA ASP A 18 -11.67 11.75 -4.72
C ASP A 18 -10.40 10.94 -5.02
N GLU A 19 -9.43 11.57 -5.67
CA GLU A 19 -8.16 10.93 -6.07
C GLU A 19 -7.25 10.65 -4.89
N GLU A 20 -7.24 11.52 -3.87
CA GLU A 20 -6.46 11.32 -2.65
C GLU A 20 -7.00 10.12 -1.87
N LEU A 21 -8.33 10.00 -1.78
CA LEU A 21 -8.94 8.83 -1.14
C LEU A 21 -8.64 7.53 -1.88
N PHE A 22 -8.57 7.56 -3.21
CA PHE A 22 -8.15 6.39 -4.00
C PHE A 22 -6.69 6.03 -3.72
N LEU A 23 -5.80 7.03 -3.65
CA LEU A 23 -4.39 6.82 -3.32
C LEU A 23 -4.24 6.25 -1.91
N GLU A 24 -4.94 6.81 -0.93
CA GLU A 24 -4.95 6.28 0.44
C GLU A 24 -5.46 4.83 0.46
N TRP A 25 -6.55 4.53 -0.25
CA TRP A 25 -7.03 3.15 -0.38
C TRP A 25 -5.99 2.24 -1.00
N PHE A 26 -5.33 2.69 -2.07
CA PHE A 26 -4.33 1.90 -2.78
C PHE A 26 -3.16 1.55 -1.87
N GLU A 27 -2.62 2.55 -1.16
CA GLU A 27 -1.56 2.37 -0.15
C GLU A 27 -1.96 1.41 0.98
N VAL A 28 -3.25 1.41 1.35
CA VAL A 28 -3.77 0.66 2.49
C VAL A 28 -4.20 -0.76 2.15
N ALA A 29 -4.93 -0.92 1.06
CA ALA A 29 -5.45 -2.21 0.57
C ALA A 29 -4.39 -2.97 -0.23
N HIS A 30 -3.13 -2.58 -0.11
CA HIS A 30 -2.00 -3.01 -0.92
C HIS A 30 -1.60 -4.48 -0.62
N GLY A 31 -2.50 -5.41 -0.91
CA GLY A 31 -2.19 -6.83 -1.14
C GLY A 31 -1.54 -7.08 -2.51
N TYR A 32 -1.07 -6.02 -3.17
CA TYR A 32 -0.40 -6.04 -4.47
C TYR A 32 1.00 -5.40 -4.33
N PRO A 33 2.03 -5.76 -5.12
CA PRO A 33 3.36 -5.14 -5.01
C PRO A 33 3.47 -3.95 -5.98
N PHE A 34 2.53 -3.02 -5.92
CA PHE A 34 2.60 -1.81 -6.76
C PHE A 34 3.25 -0.65 -6.00
N VAL A 35 3.85 0.27 -6.75
CA VAL A 35 4.40 1.51 -6.23
C VAL A 35 3.87 2.66 -7.05
N SER A 36 3.22 3.62 -6.38
CA SER A 36 2.87 4.91 -6.98
C SER A 36 4.13 5.75 -7.18
N TYR A 37 4.24 6.41 -8.33
CA TYR A 37 5.28 7.41 -8.57
C TYR A 37 4.73 8.71 -9.17
N SER A 38 3.41 8.90 -9.10
CA SER A 38 2.77 10.18 -9.40
C SER A 38 3.26 11.24 -8.42
N ARG A 39 3.74 12.36 -8.95
CA ARG A 39 4.29 13.47 -8.15
C ARG A 39 3.21 14.40 -7.59
N GLU A 40 2.02 14.42 -8.19
CA GLU A 40 0.90 15.28 -7.82
C GLU A 40 -0.44 14.57 -8.09
N PRO A 41 -1.51 14.91 -7.37
CA PRO A 41 -2.86 14.46 -7.69
C PRO A 41 -3.21 14.85 -9.13
N SER A 42 -3.57 13.86 -9.93
CA SER A 42 -3.97 14.04 -11.32
C SER A 42 -5.00 12.97 -11.67
N ALA A 43 -5.91 13.30 -12.58
CA ALA A 43 -6.93 12.38 -13.10
C ALA A 43 -6.35 11.06 -13.62
N VAL A 44 -5.05 11.03 -13.93
CA VAL A 44 -4.29 9.84 -14.27
C VAL A 44 -3.14 9.65 -13.28
N LEU A 45 -3.18 8.54 -12.55
CA LEU A 45 -2.17 8.13 -11.59
C LEU A 45 -1.28 7.04 -12.21
N GLU A 46 0.01 7.05 -11.88
CA GLU A 46 1.04 6.20 -12.47
C GLU A 46 1.62 5.24 -11.43
N PHE A 47 1.65 3.95 -11.78
CA PHE A 47 2.06 2.88 -10.89
C PHE A 47 2.98 1.88 -11.57
N SER A 48 3.85 1.27 -10.78
CA SER A 48 4.70 0.16 -11.19
C SER A 48 4.37 -1.09 -10.42
N ASP A 49 4.08 -2.19 -11.11
CA ASP A 49 4.12 -3.53 -10.54
C ASP A 49 5.56 -4.00 -10.40
N LEU A 50 5.94 -4.39 -9.18
CA LEU A 50 7.27 -4.90 -8.86
C LEU A 50 7.37 -6.43 -8.95
N GLY A 51 6.31 -7.11 -9.42
CA GLY A 51 6.25 -8.55 -9.58
C GLY A 51 5.91 -9.25 -8.26
N SER A 52 5.19 -10.38 -8.36
CA SER A 52 4.60 -11.16 -7.25
C SER A 52 3.19 -10.73 -6.82
N THR A 53 2.23 -10.70 -7.75
CA THR A 53 0.82 -10.86 -7.37
C THR A 53 0.21 -12.13 -7.94
N ASP A 54 -0.46 -12.89 -7.07
CA ASP A 54 -1.44 -13.93 -7.46
C ASP A 54 -2.70 -13.33 -8.12
N ARG A 55 -2.76 -11.99 -8.23
CA ARG A 55 -3.86 -11.19 -8.78
C ARG A 55 -3.32 -10.18 -9.79
N PRO A 56 -3.11 -10.55 -11.05
CA PRO A 56 -2.68 -9.59 -12.08
C PRO A 56 -3.80 -8.57 -12.35
N ILE A 57 -3.46 -7.27 -12.37
CA ILE A 57 -4.37 -6.25 -12.90
C ILE A 57 -4.39 -6.38 -14.43
N SER A 58 -5.58 -6.67 -14.97
CA SER A 58 -5.80 -6.69 -16.41
C SER A 58 -6.17 -5.28 -16.92
N VAL A 59 -5.73 -4.95 -18.13
CA VAL A 59 -6.08 -3.68 -18.79
C VAL A 59 -7.61 -3.57 -18.90
N GLY A 60 -8.16 -2.42 -18.48
CA GLY A 60 -9.59 -2.12 -18.57
C GLY A 60 -10.42 -2.62 -17.39
N VAL A 61 -9.80 -3.19 -16.35
CA VAL A 61 -10.49 -3.50 -15.10
C VAL A 61 -10.99 -2.21 -14.46
N VAL A 62 -12.27 -2.20 -14.06
CA VAL A 62 -12.87 -1.15 -13.25
C VAL A 62 -12.87 -1.65 -11.81
N ILE A 63 -12.29 -0.85 -10.90
CA ILE A 63 -12.29 -1.11 -9.47
C ILE A 63 -13.30 -0.17 -8.84
N GLU A 64 -14.32 -0.72 -8.20
CA GLU A 64 -15.27 0.03 -7.39
C GLU A 64 -14.92 -0.14 -5.92
N VAL A 65 -14.74 0.99 -5.22
CA VAL A 65 -14.42 1.02 -3.80
C VAL A 65 -15.56 1.70 -3.06
N THR A 66 -16.20 0.95 -2.17
CA THR A 66 -17.15 1.52 -1.21
C THR A 66 -16.41 2.06 0.01
N PHE A 67 -16.98 3.05 0.68
CA PHE A 67 -16.42 3.57 1.93
C PHE A 67 -16.18 2.47 2.98
N SER A 68 -17.09 1.50 3.09
CA SER A 68 -16.93 0.37 4.02
C SER A 68 -15.69 -0.46 3.70
N GLN A 69 -15.45 -0.79 2.42
CA GLN A 69 -14.26 -1.56 2.01
C GLN A 69 -12.96 -0.78 2.29
N PHE A 70 -12.95 0.53 2.02
CA PHE A 70 -11.82 1.39 2.36
C PHE A 70 -11.59 1.43 3.86
N PHE A 71 -12.63 1.71 4.64
CA PHE A 71 -12.54 1.93 6.08
C PHE A 71 -12.07 0.67 6.80
N GLU A 72 -12.56 -0.51 6.43
CA GLU A 72 -12.09 -1.78 6.97
C GLU A 72 -10.61 -2.03 6.68
N ALA A 73 -10.18 -1.87 5.42
CA ALA A 73 -8.77 -2.03 5.06
C ALA A 73 -7.87 -1.02 5.80
N TRP A 74 -8.34 0.22 5.95
CA TRP A 74 -7.64 1.28 6.67
C TRP A 74 -7.47 0.97 8.15
N LEU A 75 -8.52 0.47 8.81
CA LEU A 75 -8.44 0.04 10.20
C LEU A 75 -7.43 -1.09 10.39
N ASP A 76 -7.42 -2.09 9.50
CA ASP A 76 -6.50 -3.23 9.57
C ASP A 76 -5.04 -2.79 9.44
N LEU A 77 -4.74 -1.91 8.48
CA LEU A 77 -3.39 -1.36 8.31
C LEU A 77 -2.98 -0.54 9.54
N ARG A 78 -3.84 0.35 10.03
CA ARG A 78 -3.55 1.18 11.21
C ARG A 78 -3.29 0.30 12.43
N ALA A 79 -4.10 -0.73 12.65
CA ALA A 79 -3.88 -1.68 13.72
C ALA A 79 -2.57 -2.46 13.56
N ALA A 80 -2.15 -2.80 12.33
CA ALA A 80 -0.86 -3.43 12.07
C ALA A 80 0.32 -2.48 12.35
N TYR A 81 0.22 -1.22 11.92
CA TYR A 81 1.24 -0.18 12.17
C TYR A 81 1.42 0.07 13.67
N GLU A 82 0.32 0.31 14.40
CA GLU A 82 0.36 0.53 15.85
C GLU A 82 0.95 -0.68 16.60
N ARG A 83 0.60 -1.91 16.18
CA ARG A 83 1.21 -3.12 16.75
C ARG A 83 2.72 -3.17 16.50
N ASN A 84 3.16 -2.80 15.31
CA ASN A 84 4.58 -2.80 14.98
C ASN A 84 5.36 -1.71 15.74
N GLU A 85 4.79 -0.51 15.88
CA GLU A 85 5.37 0.57 16.69
C GLU A 85 5.49 0.16 18.16
N LEU A 86 4.43 -0.42 18.73
CA LEU A 86 4.49 -0.97 20.09
C LEU A 86 5.57 -2.05 20.23
N ARG A 87 5.69 -2.94 19.24
CA ARG A 87 6.75 -3.96 19.22
C ARG A 87 8.14 -3.33 19.21
N ILE A 88 8.37 -2.30 18.39
CA ILE A 88 9.64 -1.56 18.35
C ILE A 88 9.94 -0.95 19.72
N GLN A 89 8.97 -0.23 20.30
CA GLN A 89 9.11 0.40 21.62
C GLN A 89 9.39 -0.63 22.73
N CYS A 90 8.73 -1.79 22.71
CA CYS A 90 9.00 -2.88 23.63
C CYS A 90 10.43 -3.42 23.46
N ASN A 91 10.86 -3.63 22.22
CA ASN A 91 12.19 -4.14 21.91
C ASN A 91 13.30 -3.15 22.33
N ASP A 92 13.07 -1.86 22.13
CA ASP A 92 13.97 -0.80 22.60
C ASP A 92 14.06 -0.78 24.13
N ALA A 93 12.93 -0.92 24.83
CA ALA A 93 12.90 -0.99 26.29
C ALA A 93 13.60 -2.24 26.83
N LEU A 94 13.40 -3.41 26.21
CA LEU A 94 14.08 -4.65 26.57
C LEU A 94 15.59 -4.55 26.35
N SER A 95 16.02 -3.95 25.23
CA SER A 95 17.42 -3.68 24.92
C SER A 95 18.08 -2.80 25.98
N GLN A 96 17.41 -1.72 26.42
CA GLN A 96 17.90 -0.85 27.50
C GLN A 96 18.06 -1.58 28.84
N LEU A 97 17.27 -2.62 29.08
CA LEU A 97 17.34 -3.46 30.29
C LEU A 97 18.34 -4.62 30.16
N GLY A 98 19.00 -4.80 29.01
CA GLY A 98 19.89 -5.93 28.74
C GLY A 98 19.15 -7.27 28.61
N LEU A 99 17.85 -7.23 28.32
CA LEU A 99 17.00 -8.41 28.16
C LEU A 99 16.91 -8.81 26.67
N PRO A 100 16.70 -10.10 26.37
CA PRO A 100 16.53 -10.54 24.99
C PRO A 100 15.29 -9.92 24.32
N ILE A 101 15.43 -9.61 23.04
CA ILE A 101 14.37 -9.07 22.17
C ILE A 101 13.36 -10.17 21.88
N ALA A 102 12.05 -9.85 21.94
CA ALA A 102 10.98 -10.78 21.60
C ALA A 102 10.64 -10.69 20.11
N ASP A 103 10.53 -11.85 19.45
CA ASP A 103 10.10 -11.99 18.04
C ASP A 103 8.58 -11.77 17.88
#